data_AF-A0A971W8N5-F1
#
_entry.id   AF-A0A971W8N5-F1
#
_cell.length_a   1.000
_cell.length_b   1.000
_cell.length_c   1.000
_cell.angle_alpha   90.00
_cell.angle_beta   90.00
_cell.angle_gamma   90.00
#
_symmetry.space_group_name_H-M   'P 1'
#
loop_
_entity.id
_entity.type
_entity.pdbx_description
1 polymer ?
#
loop_
_entity_poly.entity_id
_entity_poly.type
_entity_poly.pdbx_seq_one_letter_code
_entity_poly.pdbx_strand_id
1 'polypeptide(L)'
;MDEKKFAPLLDQFIDDLLEEKKPRIYQEENVEPELEKLFETARAVKRLRTEKRFSAFLTTRWFKGLLTIAAALALAVGLGILSPAGLDENNIVYAVVKAYDDLQCYRGTAEIRSEQENGEVDFLETIEIQYQKPFQYSAVHRYDGFERQYLSDGEKLAVIEPAGVTVDHLFPEKELWRYHIGSAVWELEDAAEVKVLGKDTISSRQTIVLEYRFAGDSVSHRLWIDESTRLPLRKVLNHPEGHRLVVEFKEISINTAPEKNAFAWALPEGKKVVELNQTSSLEEVQKIWPESEKAVEFLSGKMELRKIGLLKGDLFELVLRFRGEKENDFLDIYYSTSPENISHNATGQVGELGNGVARLEENARNVFERYMGESNTACWSCEDGEVFIVSSREIVQLQEILEHLADNKIDFEISPAKDKATLYFMEVTDTQFKLGAEKREFTRQPDAEGLIQELLKGPREGALKRIIPEGTRLLGLRIEKGVAFVDFSQDITAANYGAETESVLVNSIVLTLTQLEEIEAVQIMVEGKIVDTLAGHVFTGKPLH
;
A
#
# COMPACT_ATOMS: atom_id res chain seq x y z
N MET A 1 -38.33 -19.49 -14.75
CA MET A 1 -38.10 -19.53 -16.21
C MET A 1 -38.47 -20.92 -16.70
N ASP A 2 -39.10 -21.06 -17.87
CA ASP A 2 -39.29 -22.39 -18.48
C ASP A 2 -37.97 -22.78 -19.14
N GLU A 3 -37.17 -23.61 -18.44
CA GLU A 3 -35.84 -24.10 -18.84
C GLU A 3 -35.80 -24.55 -20.31
N LYS A 4 -36.93 -25.04 -20.83
CA LYS A 4 -37.08 -25.51 -22.20
C LYS A 4 -36.98 -24.43 -23.26
N LYS A 5 -37.21 -23.15 -22.92
CA LYS A 5 -37.06 -22.03 -23.85
C LYS A 5 -35.68 -21.40 -23.82
N PHE A 6 -35.00 -21.42 -22.67
CA PHE A 6 -33.75 -20.71 -22.48
C PHE A 6 -32.54 -21.45 -23.07
N ALA A 7 -32.45 -22.77 -22.87
CA ALA A 7 -31.31 -23.56 -23.33
C ALA A 7 -31.06 -23.51 -24.86
N PRO A 8 -32.09 -23.63 -25.73
CA PRO A 8 -31.88 -23.58 -27.17
C PRO A 8 -31.42 -22.20 -27.68
N LEU A 9 -31.87 -21.13 -27.04
CA LEU A 9 -31.50 -19.74 -27.36
C LEU A 9 -30.06 -19.44 -26.95
N LEU A 10 -29.61 -20.00 -25.83
CA LEU A 10 -28.24 -19.90 -25.35
C LEU A 10 -27.27 -20.68 -26.24
N ASP A 11 -27.63 -21.90 -26.66
CA ASP A 11 -26.79 -22.71 -27.56
C ASP A 11 -26.60 -22.03 -28.92
N GLN A 12 -27.68 -21.51 -29.52
CA GLN A 12 -27.59 -20.73 -30.78
C GLN A 12 -26.73 -19.47 -30.64
N PHE A 13 -26.78 -18.83 -29.47
CA PHE A 13 -25.96 -17.66 -29.17
C PHE A 13 -24.47 -18.01 -29.06
N ILE A 14 -24.14 -19.13 -28.39
CA ILE A 14 -22.77 -19.63 -28.25
C ILE A 14 -22.19 -19.99 -29.63
N ASP A 15 -22.96 -20.68 -30.46
CA ASP A 15 -22.54 -21.03 -31.83
C ASP A 15 -22.27 -19.78 -32.68
N ASP A 16 -23.14 -18.77 -32.62
CA ASP A 16 -22.94 -17.51 -33.35
C ASP A 16 -21.69 -16.75 -32.88
N LEU A 17 -21.36 -16.80 -31.57
CA LEU A 17 -20.14 -16.19 -31.02
C LEU A 17 -18.87 -16.94 -31.43
N LEU A 18 -18.90 -18.28 -31.41
CA LEU A 18 -17.77 -19.12 -31.83
C LEU A 18 -17.46 -18.94 -33.32
N GLU A 19 -18.48 -18.69 -34.14
CA GLU A 19 -18.32 -18.38 -35.57
C GLU A 19 -18.04 -16.89 -35.85
N GLU A 20 -17.79 -16.09 -34.82
CA GLU A 20 -17.54 -14.64 -34.88
C GLU A 20 -18.66 -13.80 -35.54
N LYS A 21 -19.87 -14.34 -35.66
CA LYS A 21 -21.03 -13.69 -36.27
C LYS A 21 -21.73 -12.77 -35.25
N LYS A 22 -22.53 -11.81 -35.75
CA LYS A 22 -23.43 -11.03 -34.88
C LYS A 22 -24.57 -11.97 -34.45
N PRO A 23 -24.79 -12.17 -33.14
CA PRO A 23 -25.77 -13.15 -32.68
C PRO A 23 -27.18 -12.85 -33.16
N ARG A 24 -27.85 -13.88 -33.69
CA ARG A 24 -29.17 -13.75 -34.34
C ARG A 24 -30.30 -13.45 -33.37
N ILE A 25 -30.11 -13.74 -32.09
CA ILE A 25 -31.07 -13.52 -31.00
C ILE A 25 -31.48 -12.04 -30.83
N TYR A 26 -30.68 -11.09 -31.33
CA TYR A 26 -31.02 -9.66 -31.36
C TYR A 26 -32.08 -9.27 -32.40
N GLN A 27 -32.55 -10.22 -33.22
CA GLN A 27 -33.68 -10.00 -34.12
C GLN A 27 -35.03 -10.25 -33.43
N GLU A 28 -35.02 -10.74 -32.18
CA GLU A 28 -36.23 -10.96 -31.39
C GLU A 28 -36.55 -9.71 -30.54
N GLU A 29 -37.82 -9.30 -30.52
CA GLU A 29 -38.26 -8.01 -29.94
C GLU A 29 -38.18 -7.93 -28.40
N ASN A 30 -37.82 -9.01 -27.70
CA ASN A 30 -37.69 -9.02 -26.23
C ASN A 30 -36.56 -9.96 -25.79
N VAL A 31 -35.34 -9.41 -25.70
CA VAL A 31 -34.20 -10.09 -25.09
C VAL A 31 -34.33 -10.02 -23.56
N GLU A 32 -34.20 -11.15 -22.88
CA GLU A 32 -34.26 -11.21 -21.42
C GLU A 32 -33.05 -10.50 -20.76
N PRO A 33 -33.21 -9.84 -19.59
CA PRO A 33 -32.15 -9.04 -18.96
C PRO A 33 -30.85 -9.79 -18.64
N GLU A 34 -30.94 -11.08 -18.34
CA GLU A 34 -29.78 -11.93 -18.03
C GLU A 34 -28.94 -12.21 -19.29
N LEU A 35 -29.58 -12.40 -20.43
CA LEU A 35 -28.92 -12.52 -21.74
C LEU A 35 -28.25 -11.19 -22.13
N GLU A 36 -28.90 -10.05 -21.90
CA GLU A 36 -28.31 -8.73 -22.19
C GLU A 36 -27.05 -8.46 -21.35
N LYS A 37 -27.02 -8.87 -20.08
CA LYS A 37 -25.83 -8.77 -19.20
C LYS A 37 -24.68 -9.65 -19.68
N LEU A 38 -25.00 -10.85 -20.17
CA LEU A 38 -24.01 -11.75 -20.80
C LEU A 38 -23.47 -11.12 -22.10
N PHE A 39 -24.31 -10.43 -22.84
CA PHE A 39 -23.92 -9.76 -24.09
C PHE A 39 -23.03 -8.54 -23.89
N GLU A 40 -23.33 -7.71 -22.88
CA GLU A 40 -22.46 -6.60 -22.44
C GLU A 40 -21.06 -7.13 -22.10
N THR A 41 -21.00 -8.24 -21.37
CA THR A 41 -19.75 -8.92 -21.00
C THR A 41 -18.98 -9.42 -22.22
N ALA A 42 -19.65 -10.10 -23.16
CA ALA A 42 -19.02 -10.57 -24.39
C ALA A 42 -18.56 -9.41 -25.31
N ARG A 43 -19.29 -8.29 -25.35
CA ARG A 43 -18.87 -7.07 -26.07
C ARG A 43 -17.64 -6.43 -25.46
N ALA A 44 -17.55 -6.36 -24.12
CA ALA A 44 -16.38 -5.86 -23.44
C ALA A 44 -15.14 -6.70 -23.81
N VAL A 45 -15.27 -8.03 -23.79
CA VAL A 45 -14.21 -8.96 -24.20
C VAL A 45 -13.86 -8.84 -25.69
N LYS A 46 -14.85 -8.66 -26.57
CA LYS A 46 -14.61 -8.48 -28.01
C LYS A 46 -13.90 -7.16 -28.32
N ARG A 47 -14.26 -6.06 -27.65
CA ARG A 47 -13.58 -4.75 -27.76
C ARG A 47 -12.10 -4.89 -27.42
N LEU A 48 -11.78 -5.64 -26.35
CA LEU A 48 -10.41 -5.92 -25.92
C LEU A 48 -9.60 -6.76 -26.94
N ARG A 49 -10.26 -7.56 -27.78
CA ARG A 49 -9.59 -8.42 -28.79
C ARG A 49 -9.32 -7.71 -30.13
N THR A 50 -10.06 -6.64 -30.45
CA THR A 50 -9.99 -5.97 -31.76
C THR A 50 -8.86 -4.94 -31.92
N GLU A 51 -8.17 -4.56 -30.84
CA GLU A 51 -7.05 -3.64 -30.92
C GLU A 51 -5.78 -4.36 -31.42
N LYS A 52 -5.54 -4.24 -32.73
CA LYS A 52 -4.36 -4.76 -33.44
C LYS A 52 -3.08 -4.06 -32.98
N ARG A 53 -2.51 -4.51 -31.86
CA ARG A 53 -1.10 -4.27 -31.51
C ARG A 53 -0.48 -5.34 -30.61
N PHE A 54 -1.04 -6.56 -30.67
CA PHE A 54 -0.76 -7.63 -29.70
C PHE A 54 0.46 -8.51 -30.02
N SER A 55 1.02 -8.50 -31.24
CA SER A 55 2.07 -9.47 -31.62
C SER A 55 3.51 -9.08 -31.24
N ALA A 56 3.73 -7.89 -30.70
CA ALA A 56 5.05 -7.45 -30.23
C ALA A 56 5.18 -7.44 -28.69
N PHE A 57 4.17 -7.94 -27.96
CA PHE A 57 4.02 -7.77 -26.52
C PHE A 57 4.22 -9.07 -25.70
N LEU A 58 4.59 -10.19 -26.34
CA LEU A 58 4.68 -11.50 -25.69
C LEU A 58 5.94 -11.72 -24.83
N THR A 59 6.73 -10.68 -24.56
CA THR A 59 8.00 -10.81 -23.81
C THR A 59 8.13 -9.77 -22.71
N THR A 60 7.15 -9.62 -21.84
CA THR A 60 7.36 -8.96 -20.54
C THR A 60 6.33 -9.38 -19.50
N ARG A 61 6.78 -9.30 -18.25
CA ARG A 61 6.35 -9.98 -17.03
C ARG A 61 5.01 -9.49 -16.44
N TRP A 62 4.08 -9.04 -17.28
CA TRP A 62 2.87 -8.29 -16.91
C TRP A 62 1.57 -9.13 -16.87
N PHE A 63 1.63 -10.46 -17.07
CA PHE A 63 0.45 -11.33 -17.12
C PHE A 63 0.34 -12.33 -15.95
N LYS A 64 0.63 -11.91 -14.72
CA LYS A 64 0.29 -12.68 -13.51
C LYS A 64 -0.71 -12.01 -12.55
N GLY A 65 -1.20 -10.79 -12.86
CA GLY A 65 -2.15 -10.08 -11.98
C GLY A 65 -3.61 -10.02 -12.48
N LEU A 66 -3.88 -10.30 -13.76
CA LEU A 66 -5.19 -10.06 -14.39
C LEU A 66 -5.95 -11.36 -14.75
N LEU A 67 -5.87 -12.32 -13.85
CA LEU A 67 -6.95 -13.30 -13.61
C LEU A 67 -7.23 -13.24 -12.12
N THR A 68 -7.79 -12.11 -11.65
CA THR A 68 -8.56 -12.19 -10.41
C THR A 68 -9.57 -13.30 -10.64
N ILE A 69 -9.56 -14.30 -9.77
CA ILE A 69 -10.26 -15.57 -9.96
C ILE A 69 -11.74 -15.34 -10.31
N ALA A 70 -12.33 -14.23 -9.87
CA ALA A 70 -13.68 -13.75 -10.23
C ALA A 70 -13.87 -13.36 -11.71
N ALA A 71 -12.93 -12.62 -12.32
CA ALA A 71 -13.01 -12.26 -13.75
C ALA A 71 -12.72 -13.47 -14.64
N ALA A 72 -11.79 -14.34 -14.22
CA ALA A 72 -11.53 -15.64 -14.84
C ALA A 72 -12.76 -16.56 -14.82
N LEU A 73 -13.47 -16.61 -13.68
CA LEU A 73 -14.70 -17.37 -13.47
C LEU A 73 -15.85 -16.78 -14.30
N ALA A 74 -16.00 -15.46 -14.35
CA ALA A 74 -16.98 -14.80 -15.21
C ALA A 74 -16.69 -15.06 -16.69
N LEU A 75 -15.41 -15.08 -17.10
CA LEU A 75 -14.98 -15.44 -18.44
C LEU A 75 -15.24 -16.92 -18.73
N ALA A 76 -14.97 -17.83 -17.79
CA ALA A 76 -15.18 -19.27 -17.94
C ALA A 76 -16.66 -19.67 -17.96
N VAL A 77 -17.51 -18.97 -17.20
CA VAL A 77 -18.97 -19.09 -17.24
C VAL A 77 -19.52 -18.50 -18.54
N GLY A 78 -19.00 -17.35 -18.97
CA GLY A 78 -19.32 -16.74 -20.26
C GLY A 78 -18.84 -17.52 -21.48
N LEU A 79 -17.82 -18.38 -21.33
CA LEU A 79 -17.28 -19.30 -22.34
C LEU A 79 -17.90 -20.70 -22.29
N GLY A 80 -18.84 -20.98 -21.38
CA GLY A 80 -19.49 -22.29 -21.24
C GLY A 80 -18.56 -23.40 -20.70
N ILE A 81 -17.42 -23.05 -20.12
CA ILE A 81 -16.46 -23.97 -19.50
C ILE A 81 -16.94 -24.41 -18.11
N LEU A 82 -17.75 -23.57 -17.44
CA LEU A 82 -18.39 -23.83 -16.16
C LEU A 82 -19.88 -23.49 -16.23
N SER A 83 -20.72 -24.36 -15.66
CA SER A 83 -22.17 -24.18 -15.63
C SER A 83 -22.59 -23.23 -14.49
N PRO A 84 -23.59 -22.35 -14.66
CA PRO A 84 -24.05 -21.42 -13.60
C PRO A 84 -24.52 -22.14 -12.34
N ALA A 85 -25.08 -23.35 -12.48
CA ALA A 85 -25.48 -24.22 -11.38
C ALA A 85 -24.28 -24.80 -10.58
N GLY A 86 -23.05 -24.61 -11.07
CA GLY A 86 -21.79 -25.04 -10.45
C GLY A 86 -20.94 -23.88 -9.89
N LEU A 87 -21.41 -22.63 -9.94
CA LEU A 87 -20.90 -21.50 -9.13
C LEU A 87 -21.38 -21.61 -7.67
N ASP A 88 -21.27 -22.83 -7.18
CA ASP A 88 -21.79 -23.33 -5.92
C ASP A 88 -21.11 -22.61 -4.74
N GLU A 89 -21.59 -22.86 -3.54
CA GLU A 89 -21.02 -22.46 -2.24
C GLU A 89 -19.54 -22.88 -2.01
N ASN A 90 -18.84 -23.34 -3.06
CA ASN A 90 -17.51 -23.95 -3.06
C ASN A 90 -16.33 -22.97 -3.26
N ASN A 91 -16.54 -21.69 -3.61
CA ASN A 91 -15.47 -20.69 -3.57
C ASN A 91 -15.41 -20.01 -2.20
N ILE A 92 -14.45 -20.46 -1.37
CA ILE A 92 -14.31 -19.99 0.02
C ILE A 92 -14.02 -18.47 0.11
N VAL A 93 -13.31 -17.88 -0.85
CA VAL A 93 -13.01 -16.43 -0.84
C VAL A 93 -14.30 -15.64 -1.02
N TYR A 94 -15.11 -16.00 -2.03
CA TYR A 94 -16.42 -15.38 -2.25
C TYR A 94 -17.34 -15.54 -1.04
N ALA A 95 -17.37 -16.73 -0.43
CA ALA A 95 -18.20 -16.98 0.75
C ALA A 95 -17.79 -16.10 1.94
N VAL A 96 -16.48 -15.87 2.14
CA VAL A 96 -15.95 -15.01 3.20
C VAL A 96 -16.28 -13.53 2.95
N VAL A 97 -16.07 -13.04 1.72
CA VAL A 97 -16.41 -11.66 1.33
C VAL A 97 -17.90 -11.41 1.51
N LYS A 98 -18.76 -12.32 1.04
CA LYS A 98 -20.21 -12.21 1.20
C LYS A 98 -20.63 -12.21 2.68
N ALA A 99 -20.04 -13.08 3.49
CA ALA A 99 -20.33 -13.13 4.92
C ALA A 99 -19.91 -11.83 5.65
N TYR A 100 -18.83 -11.20 5.20
CA TYR A 100 -18.46 -9.87 5.67
C TYR A 100 -19.43 -8.80 5.20
N ASP A 101 -19.87 -8.82 3.94
CA ASP A 101 -20.87 -7.86 3.43
C ASP A 101 -22.18 -7.94 4.24
N ASP A 102 -22.60 -9.15 4.62
CA ASP A 102 -23.79 -9.40 5.46
C ASP A 102 -23.59 -9.06 6.96
N LEU A 103 -22.34 -8.95 7.44
CA LEU A 103 -22.01 -8.62 8.83
C LEU A 103 -22.47 -7.21 9.19
N GLN A 104 -23.24 -7.07 10.28
CA GLN A 104 -23.69 -5.78 10.79
C GLN A 104 -22.91 -5.33 12.03
N CYS A 105 -22.63 -6.27 12.94
CA CYS A 105 -21.91 -5.99 14.17
C CYS A 105 -21.24 -7.25 14.71
N TYR A 106 -20.23 -7.06 15.55
CA TYR A 106 -19.64 -8.14 16.34
C TYR A 106 -19.12 -7.63 17.67
N ARG A 107 -18.97 -8.53 18.64
CA ARG A 107 -18.28 -8.23 19.90
C ARG A 107 -17.51 -9.42 20.39
N GLY A 108 -16.45 -9.18 21.14
CA GLY A 108 -15.64 -10.25 21.72
C GLY A 108 -14.27 -9.79 22.17
N THR A 109 -13.36 -10.75 22.26
CA THR A 109 -11.98 -10.52 22.70
C THR A 109 -11.03 -11.10 21.67
N ALA A 110 -10.09 -10.28 21.20
CA ALA A 110 -9.01 -10.66 20.31
C ALA A 110 -7.67 -10.61 21.05
N GLU A 111 -6.71 -11.40 20.57
CA GLU A 111 -5.30 -11.31 20.96
C GLU A 111 -4.47 -11.02 19.72
N ILE A 112 -3.51 -10.11 19.86
CA ILE A 112 -2.43 -9.87 18.89
C ILE A 112 -1.13 -10.37 19.53
N ARG A 113 -0.41 -11.25 18.85
CA ARG A 113 0.89 -11.79 19.29
C ARG A 113 1.93 -11.63 18.21
N SER A 114 3.13 -11.20 18.58
CA SER A 114 4.32 -11.44 17.79
C SER A 114 4.98 -12.73 18.31
N GLU A 115 5.32 -13.64 17.40
CA GLU A 115 5.90 -14.94 17.73
C GLU A 115 7.17 -15.17 16.89
N GLN A 116 8.25 -15.60 17.52
CA GLN A 116 9.47 -16.04 16.84
C GLN A 116 9.33 -17.46 16.28
N GLU A 117 10.24 -17.89 15.39
CA GLU A 117 10.22 -19.25 14.81
C GLU A 117 10.28 -20.36 15.87
N ASN A 118 10.96 -20.10 17.00
CA ASN A 118 11.07 -21.04 18.12
C ASN A 118 9.79 -21.13 18.98
N GLY A 119 8.77 -20.32 18.70
CA GLY A 119 7.51 -20.25 19.44
C GLY A 119 7.51 -19.31 20.64
N GLU A 120 8.59 -18.57 20.89
CA GLU A 120 8.66 -17.52 21.89
C GLU A 120 7.76 -16.34 21.51
N VAL A 121 7.03 -15.80 22.48
CA VAL A 121 6.14 -14.64 22.32
C VAL A 121 6.85 -13.44 22.90
N ASP A 122 7.24 -12.49 22.04
CA ASP A 122 7.92 -11.25 22.43
C ASP A 122 6.94 -10.08 22.65
N PHE A 123 5.73 -10.16 22.08
CA PHE A 123 4.66 -9.19 22.31
C PHE A 123 3.29 -9.87 22.41
N LEU A 124 2.48 -9.42 23.36
CA LEU A 124 1.09 -9.84 23.52
C LEU A 124 0.21 -8.63 23.88
N GLU A 125 -0.88 -8.48 23.12
CA GLU A 125 -1.91 -7.50 23.36
C GLU A 125 -3.29 -8.18 23.36
N THR A 126 -4.11 -7.87 24.37
CA THR A 126 -5.51 -8.29 24.42
C THR A 126 -6.40 -7.11 24.09
N ILE A 127 -7.42 -7.35 23.27
CA ILE A 127 -8.36 -6.33 22.81
C ILE A 127 -9.78 -6.80 23.10
N GLU A 128 -10.50 -6.10 23.96
CA GLU A 128 -11.96 -6.23 24.06
C GLU A 128 -12.59 -5.28 23.05
N ILE A 129 -13.42 -5.79 22.13
CA ILE A 129 -14.04 -4.99 21.07
C ILE A 129 -15.56 -5.18 21.02
N GLN A 130 -16.28 -4.07 20.85
CA GLN A 130 -17.63 -4.01 20.30
C GLN A 130 -17.57 -3.19 19.01
N TYR A 131 -18.11 -3.70 17.92
CA TYR A 131 -18.10 -3.04 16.62
C TYR A 131 -19.46 -3.12 15.94
N GLN A 132 -19.85 -2.06 15.25
CA GLN A 132 -21.01 -1.97 14.39
C GLN A 132 -20.66 -1.18 13.13
N LYS A 133 -21.13 -1.66 11.98
CA LYS A 133 -20.91 -0.95 10.71
C LYS A 133 -21.72 0.35 10.63
N PRO A 134 -21.19 1.39 9.95
CA PRO A 134 -19.79 1.55 9.58
C PRO A 134 -18.97 2.18 10.72
N PHE A 135 -17.79 1.62 11.01
CA PHE A 135 -16.76 2.18 11.90
C PHE A 135 -17.23 2.70 13.27
N GLN A 136 -18.35 2.23 13.81
CA GLN A 136 -18.73 2.47 15.20
C GLN A 136 -18.09 1.39 16.06
N TYR A 137 -17.27 1.76 17.03
CA TYR A 137 -16.66 0.76 17.91
C TYR A 137 -16.25 1.30 19.27
N SER A 138 -16.16 0.39 20.23
CA SER A 138 -15.38 0.58 21.44
C SER A 138 -14.37 -0.54 21.52
N ALA A 139 -13.10 -0.19 21.74
CA ALA A 139 -12.03 -1.15 21.94
C ALA A 139 -11.19 -0.80 23.16
N VAL A 140 -10.89 -1.79 24.00
CA VAL A 140 -9.97 -1.64 25.13
C VAL A 140 -8.77 -2.53 24.88
N HIS A 141 -7.62 -1.90 24.66
CA HIS A 141 -6.34 -2.53 24.39
C HIS A 141 -5.53 -2.64 25.67
N ARG A 142 -4.97 -3.82 25.93
CA ARG A 142 -4.10 -4.08 27.08
C ARG A 142 -2.84 -4.80 26.65
N TYR A 143 -1.68 -4.21 26.93
CA TYR A 143 -0.35 -4.75 26.64
C TYR A 143 0.66 -4.14 27.63
N ASP A 144 1.65 -4.90 28.07
CA ASP A 144 2.75 -4.44 28.96
C ASP A 144 2.32 -3.61 30.19
N GLY A 145 1.14 -3.92 30.75
CA GLY A 145 0.57 -3.18 31.88
C GLY A 145 -0.03 -1.81 31.52
N PHE A 146 -0.04 -1.44 30.25
CA PHE A 146 -0.76 -0.30 29.71
C PHE A 146 -2.18 -0.69 29.31
N GLU A 147 -3.10 0.25 29.50
CA GLU A 147 -4.48 0.17 29.01
C GLU A 147 -4.77 1.44 28.21
N ARG A 148 -5.33 1.26 27.01
CA ARG A 148 -5.78 2.33 26.13
C ARG A 148 -7.16 2.00 25.60
N GLN A 149 -8.06 2.98 25.63
CA GLN A 149 -9.42 2.82 25.14
C GLN A 149 -9.64 3.66 23.88
N TYR A 150 -10.27 3.05 22.89
CA TYR A 150 -10.71 3.68 21.66
C TYR A 150 -12.22 3.69 21.61
N LEU A 151 -12.79 4.81 21.22
CA LEU A 151 -14.23 4.96 21.08
C LEU A 151 -14.56 5.76 19.83
N SER A 152 -15.21 5.12 18.87
CA SER A 152 -15.71 5.77 17.67
C SER A 152 -17.22 5.67 17.57
N ASP A 153 -17.85 6.80 17.28
CA ASP A 153 -19.27 6.91 16.94
C ASP A 153 -19.52 6.82 15.42
N GLY A 154 -18.51 6.39 14.65
CA GLY A 154 -18.55 6.32 13.19
C GLY A 154 -18.28 7.66 12.50
N GLU A 155 -18.22 8.75 13.27
CA GLU A 155 -17.84 10.08 12.79
C GLU A 155 -16.50 10.51 13.39
N LYS A 156 -16.32 10.35 14.69
CA LYS A 156 -15.12 10.78 15.40
C LYS A 156 -14.47 9.59 16.07
N LEU A 157 -13.22 9.74 16.46
CA LEU A 157 -12.49 8.78 17.26
C LEU A 157 -11.91 9.47 18.49
N ALA A 158 -12.34 9.04 19.67
CA ALA A 158 -11.71 9.39 20.92
C ALA A 158 -10.72 8.30 21.33
N VAL A 159 -9.48 8.71 21.62
CA VAL A 159 -8.44 7.86 22.22
C VAL A 159 -8.23 8.31 23.65
N ILE A 160 -8.42 7.40 24.59
CA ILE A 160 -8.39 7.66 26.03
C ILE A 160 -7.18 6.94 26.61
N GLU A 161 -6.33 7.71 27.26
CA GLU A 161 -5.12 7.25 27.92
C GLU A 161 -4.99 7.82 29.34
N PRO A 162 -4.09 7.24 30.17
CA PRO A 162 -3.76 7.84 31.46
C PRO A 162 -3.34 9.32 31.35
N ALA A 163 -2.61 9.69 30.28
CA ALA A 163 -2.10 11.05 30.08
C ALA A 163 -3.18 12.07 29.67
N GLY A 164 -4.27 11.63 29.04
CA GLY A 164 -5.29 12.53 28.51
C GLY A 164 -6.16 11.86 27.46
N VAL A 165 -6.85 12.69 26.69
CA VAL A 165 -7.74 12.26 25.61
C VAL A 165 -7.37 13.00 24.34
N THR A 166 -7.29 12.29 23.23
CA THR A 166 -7.31 12.89 21.89
C THR A 166 -8.63 12.59 21.20
N VAL A 167 -9.13 13.54 20.41
CA VAL A 167 -10.35 13.35 19.60
C VAL A 167 -10.03 13.73 18.16
N ASP A 168 -10.07 12.77 17.25
CA ASP A 168 -9.95 12.96 15.81
C ASP A 168 -11.35 13.08 15.19
N HIS A 169 -11.62 14.18 14.48
CA HIS A 169 -12.95 14.40 13.87
C HIS A 169 -13.07 13.91 12.42
N LEU A 170 -11.98 13.38 11.86
CA LEU A 170 -11.92 12.99 10.46
C LEU A 170 -11.83 11.48 10.28
N PHE A 171 -11.01 10.76 11.06
CA PHE A 171 -10.66 9.34 10.83
C PHE A 171 -11.23 8.40 11.90
N PRO A 172 -12.55 8.13 11.92
CA PRO A 172 -13.16 7.22 12.89
C PRO A 172 -12.54 5.82 12.86
N GLU A 173 -12.07 5.35 11.70
CA GLU A 173 -11.60 3.98 11.48
C GLU A 173 -10.12 3.73 11.82
N LYS A 174 -9.34 4.79 12.11
CA LYS A 174 -7.87 4.78 12.09
C LYS A 174 -7.22 3.67 12.94
N GLU A 175 -7.85 3.24 14.03
CA GLU A 175 -7.21 2.33 15.01
C GLU A 175 -7.64 0.86 14.85
N LEU A 176 -8.43 0.54 13.82
CA LEU A 176 -8.97 -0.79 13.57
C LEU A 176 -8.06 -1.68 12.70
N TRP A 177 -7.07 -1.10 12.01
CA TRP A 177 -6.28 -1.75 10.95
C TRP A 177 -5.60 -3.08 11.35
N ARG A 178 -5.27 -3.27 12.64
CA ARG A 178 -4.55 -4.48 13.10
C ARG A 178 -5.44 -5.69 13.32
N TYR A 179 -6.71 -5.52 13.70
CA TYR A 179 -7.54 -6.60 14.26
C TYR A 179 -9.00 -6.61 13.80
N HIS A 180 -9.40 -5.64 12.99
CA HIS A 180 -10.72 -5.63 12.39
C HIS A 180 -10.92 -6.84 11.48
N ILE A 181 -12.10 -7.47 11.55
CA ILE A 181 -12.40 -8.67 10.74
C ILE A 181 -12.27 -8.41 9.24
N GLY A 182 -12.71 -7.23 8.80
CA GLY A 182 -12.60 -6.76 7.42
C GLY A 182 -11.16 -6.78 6.91
N SER A 183 -10.17 -6.42 7.74
CA SER A 183 -8.76 -6.46 7.33
C SER A 183 -8.36 -7.84 6.79
N ALA A 184 -8.75 -8.91 7.48
CA ALA A 184 -8.44 -10.28 7.07
C ALA A 184 -9.25 -10.73 5.84
N VAL A 185 -10.43 -10.15 5.63
CA VAL A 185 -11.29 -10.41 4.47
C VAL A 185 -10.68 -9.76 3.22
N TRP A 186 -10.29 -8.49 3.32
CA TRP A 186 -9.70 -7.75 2.21
C TRP A 186 -8.32 -8.30 1.85
N GLU A 187 -7.49 -8.66 2.83
CA GLU A 187 -6.22 -9.38 2.60
C GLU A 187 -6.43 -10.69 1.82
N LEU A 188 -7.53 -11.42 2.08
CA LEU A 188 -7.87 -12.66 1.38
C LEU A 188 -8.42 -12.38 -0.03
N GLU A 189 -9.18 -11.31 -0.20
CA GLU A 189 -9.73 -10.86 -1.49
C GLU A 189 -8.60 -10.44 -2.44
N ASP A 190 -7.57 -9.76 -1.93
CA ASP A 190 -6.41 -9.26 -2.67
C ASP A 190 -5.33 -10.33 -2.89
N ALA A 191 -5.45 -11.51 -2.29
CA ALA A 191 -4.45 -12.56 -2.38
C ALA A 191 -4.29 -13.10 -3.81
N ALA A 192 -3.04 -13.18 -4.29
CA ALA A 192 -2.71 -13.72 -5.60
C ALA A 192 -2.87 -15.24 -5.69
N GLU A 193 -2.63 -15.95 -4.58
CA GLU A 193 -2.79 -17.39 -4.47
C GLU A 193 -3.55 -17.72 -3.18
N VAL A 194 -4.55 -18.60 -3.26
CA VAL A 194 -5.29 -19.11 -2.09
C VAL A 194 -5.46 -20.62 -2.22
N LYS A 195 -5.17 -21.34 -1.13
CA LYS A 195 -5.24 -22.80 -1.05
C LYS A 195 -5.92 -23.24 0.24
N VAL A 196 -6.89 -24.15 0.13
CA VAL A 196 -7.49 -24.82 1.29
C VAL A 196 -6.52 -25.90 1.80
N LEU A 197 -6.12 -25.82 3.07
CA LEU A 197 -5.23 -26.79 3.71
C LEU A 197 -5.97 -27.91 4.45
N GLY A 198 -7.20 -27.63 4.90
CA GLY A 198 -8.01 -28.61 5.64
C GLY A 198 -8.87 -27.94 6.70
N LYS A 199 -9.13 -28.67 7.78
CA LYS A 199 -9.90 -28.19 8.92
C LYS A 199 -9.08 -28.16 10.19
N ASP A 200 -9.42 -27.24 11.08
CA ASP A 200 -8.82 -27.10 12.41
C ASP A 200 -9.89 -26.60 13.40
N THR A 201 -9.58 -26.59 14.69
CA THR A 201 -10.47 -26.09 15.74
C THR A 201 -9.84 -24.89 16.45
N ILE A 202 -10.51 -23.74 16.39
CA ILE A 202 -10.12 -22.51 17.10
C ILE A 202 -11.22 -22.15 18.08
N SER A 203 -10.88 -21.94 19.36
CA SER A 203 -11.82 -21.54 20.41
C SER A 203 -13.12 -22.39 20.44
N SER A 204 -12.96 -23.72 20.30
CA SER A 204 -14.06 -24.71 20.21
C SER A 204 -14.97 -24.61 18.97
N ARG A 205 -14.58 -23.84 17.96
CA ARG A 205 -15.29 -23.69 16.69
C ARG A 205 -14.56 -24.44 15.58
N GLN A 206 -15.31 -25.10 14.70
CA GLN A 206 -14.76 -25.74 13.51
C GLN A 206 -14.39 -24.68 12.47
N THR A 207 -13.19 -24.80 11.92
CA THR A 207 -12.66 -23.84 10.96
C THR A 207 -12.08 -24.51 9.73
N ILE A 208 -12.14 -23.82 8.60
CA ILE A 208 -11.40 -24.14 7.38
C ILE A 208 -10.09 -23.34 7.41
N VAL A 209 -8.97 -24.03 7.21
CA VAL A 209 -7.65 -23.40 7.16
C VAL A 209 -7.30 -23.09 5.72
N LEU A 210 -6.99 -21.82 5.46
CA LEU A 210 -6.51 -21.32 4.19
C LEU A 210 -5.04 -20.95 4.31
N GLU A 211 -4.28 -21.25 3.28
CA GLU A 211 -2.98 -20.66 2.99
C GLU A 211 -3.17 -19.65 1.85
N TYR A 212 -2.60 -18.46 1.99
CA TYR A 212 -2.64 -17.44 0.95
C TYR A 212 -1.30 -16.73 0.76
N ARG A 213 -1.11 -16.07 -0.38
CA ARG A 213 0.11 -15.35 -0.72
C ARG A 213 -0.19 -14.12 -1.59
N PHE A 214 0.45 -13.00 -1.31
CA PHE A 214 0.38 -11.79 -2.14
C PHE A 214 1.33 -11.88 -3.34
N ALA A 215 1.05 -11.08 -4.37
CA ALA A 215 1.88 -11.07 -5.57
C ALA A 215 3.31 -10.62 -5.25
N GLY A 216 4.30 -11.46 -5.56
CA GLY A 216 5.72 -11.13 -5.36
C GLY A 216 6.28 -11.50 -3.98
N ASP A 217 5.45 -11.90 -3.03
CA ASP A 217 5.90 -12.30 -1.69
C ASP A 217 6.59 -13.67 -1.71
N SER A 218 7.66 -13.80 -0.92
CA SER A 218 8.43 -15.04 -0.74
C SER A 218 7.85 -15.97 0.33
N VAL A 219 6.92 -15.45 1.13
CA VAL A 219 6.28 -16.15 2.25
C VAL A 219 4.80 -16.37 1.97
N SER A 220 4.20 -17.38 2.60
CA SER A 220 2.73 -17.55 2.63
C SER A 220 2.19 -17.12 3.99
N HIS A 221 0.89 -16.89 4.05
CA HIS A 221 0.13 -16.52 5.25
C HIS A 221 -0.97 -17.54 5.48
N ARG A 222 -1.58 -17.52 6.67
CA ARG A 222 -2.68 -18.44 7.00
C ARG A 222 -3.87 -17.74 7.62
N LEU A 223 -5.06 -18.24 7.27
CA LEU A 223 -6.33 -17.73 7.75
C LEU A 223 -7.25 -18.89 8.16
N TRP A 224 -7.90 -18.77 9.31
CA TRP A 224 -8.88 -19.75 9.80
C TRP A 224 -10.27 -19.14 9.69
N ILE A 225 -11.09 -19.73 8.83
CA ILE A 225 -12.46 -19.31 8.56
C ILE A 225 -13.42 -20.16 9.36
N ASP A 226 -14.26 -19.55 10.19
CA ASP A 226 -15.30 -20.29 10.90
C ASP A 226 -16.30 -20.95 9.94
N GLU A 227 -16.59 -22.24 10.12
CA GLU A 227 -17.52 -22.96 9.25
C GLU A 227 -18.96 -22.46 9.38
N SER A 228 -19.36 -21.97 10.55
CA SER A 228 -20.74 -21.56 10.80
C SER A 228 -21.06 -20.16 10.32
N THR A 229 -20.12 -19.21 10.49
CA THR A 229 -20.32 -17.80 10.13
C THR A 229 -19.61 -17.41 8.85
N ARG A 230 -18.70 -18.24 8.34
CA ARG A 230 -17.82 -17.94 7.19
C ARG A 230 -16.96 -16.69 7.40
N LEU A 231 -16.72 -16.31 8.64
CA LEU A 231 -15.89 -15.15 9.00
C LEU A 231 -14.54 -15.61 9.57
N PRO A 232 -13.46 -14.83 9.36
CA PRO A 232 -12.17 -15.08 9.97
C PRO A 232 -12.21 -15.11 11.50
N LEU A 233 -11.58 -16.11 12.11
CA LEU A 233 -11.32 -16.18 13.55
C LEU A 233 -9.85 -16.00 13.92
N ARG A 234 -8.95 -16.33 13.00
CA ARG A 234 -7.50 -16.21 13.22
C ARG A 234 -6.80 -15.89 11.91
N LYS A 235 -5.86 -14.95 11.94
CA LYS A 235 -4.86 -14.73 10.88
C LYS A 235 -3.44 -14.89 11.41
N VAL A 236 -2.56 -15.40 10.55
CA VAL A 236 -1.12 -15.51 10.78
C VAL A 236 -0.41 -14.91 9.57
N LEU A 237 0.24 -13.78 9.80
CA LEU A 237 1.10 -13.09 8.84
C LEU A 237 2.54 -13.46 9.14
N ASN A 238 3.25 -14.00 8.15
CA ASN A 238 4.63 -14.42 8.31
C ASN A 238 5.53 -13.34 7.72
N HIS A 239 6.60 -12.98 8.42
CA HIS A 239 7.62 -12.09 7.89
C HIS A 239 8.80 -12.90 7.32
N PRO A 240 9.46 -12.42 6.25
CA PRO A 240 10.64 -13.09 5.67
C PRO A 240 11.79 -13.29 6.67
N GLU A 241 11.86 -12.47 7.73
CA GLU A 241 12.87 -12.52 8.78
C GLU A 241 12.57 -13.56 9.89
N GLY A 242 11.48 -14.34 9.75
CA GLY A 242 11.17 -15.48 10.64
C GLY A 242 10.23 -15.17 11.80
N HIS A 243 9.91 -13.91 12.09
CA HIS A 243 8.83 -13.59 13.03
C HIS A 243 7.46 -13.68 12.35
N ARG A 244 6.41 -13.89 13.14
CA ARG A 244 5.02 -13.92 12.66
C ARG A 244 4.10 -13.11 13.56
N LEU A 245 3.18 -12.38 12.95
CA LEU A 245 2.10 -11.70 13.63
C LEU A 245 0.86 -12.62 13.62
N VAL A 246 0.31 -12.89 14.80
CA VAL A 246 -0.89 -13.68 14.98
C VAL A 246 -1.99 -12.80 15.53
N VAL A 247 -3.14 -12.78 14.87
CA VAL A 247 -4.35 -12.13 15.39
C VAL A 247 -5.42 -13.21 15.53
N GLU A 248 -6.00 -13.35 16.72
CA GLU A 248 -6.92 -14.44 17.03
C GLU A 248 -8.08 -13.96 17.92
N PHE A 249 -9.31 -14.19 17.50
CA PHE A 249 -10.49 -14.01 18.34
C PHE A 249 -10.61 -15.20 19.31
N LYS A 250 -10.42 -14.92 20.60
CA LYS A 250 -10.65 -15.88 21.69
C LYS A 250 -12.14 -16.09 21.94
N GLU A 251 -12.89 -15.01 21.88
CA GLU A 251 -14.35 -15.02 21.99
C GLU A 251 -14.92 -14.09 20.92
N ILE A 252 -15.98 -14.50 20.24
CA ILE A 252 -16.68 -13.60 19.31
C ILE A 252 -18.15 -14.00 19.13
N SER A 253 -19.00 -12.99 19.20
CA SER A 253 -20.43 -13.06 18.88
C SER A 253 -20.71 -12.22 17.63
N ILE A 254 -21.29 -12.83 16.61
CA ILE A 254 -21.61 -12.20 15.33
C ILE A 254 -23.07 -11.74 15.32
N ASN A 255 -23.33 -10.56 14.76
CA ASN A 255 -24.64 -9.93 14.64
C ASN A 255 -25.44 -9.89 15.96
N THR A 256 -24.70 -9.76 17.07
CA THR A 256 -25.25 -9.56 18.41
C THR A 256 -25.21 -8.07 18.70
N ALA A 257 -26.38 -7.48 18.99
CA ALA A 257 -26.51 -6.05 19.24
C ALA A 257 -25.48 -5.55 20.27
N PRO A 258 -24.79 -4.42 20.00
CA PRO A 258 -23.90 -3.80 20.98
C PRO A 258 -24.63 -3.40 22.25
N GLU A 259 -23.87 -3.17 23.31
CA GLU A 259 -24.41 -2.63 24.55
C GLU A 259 -25.02 -1.24 24.34
N LYS A 260 -26.01 -0.90 25.16
CA LYS A 260 -26.64 0.41 25.10
C LYS A 260 -25.56 1.49 25.34
N ASN A 261 -25.46 2.43 24.42
CA ASN A 261 -24.45 3.50 24.43
C ASN A 261 -23.00 3.00 24.32
N ALA A 262 -22.76 1.81 23.75
CA ALA A 262 -21.41 1.24 23.58
C ALA A 262 -20.43 2.19 22.85
N PHE A 263 -20.95 3.08 22.01
CA PHE A 263 -20.16 3.99 21.16
C PHE A 263 -20.28 5.46 21.60
N ALA A 264 -21.02 5.73 22.68
CA ALA A 264 -21.31 7.09 23.10
C ALA A 264 -20.09 7.69 23.79
N TRP A 265 -19.50 8.70 23.17
CA TRP A 265 -18.40 9.45 23.75
C TRP A 265 -18.87 10.45 24.80
N ALA A 266 -18.19 10.45 25.95
CA ALA A 266 -18.29 11.48 26.97
C ALA A 266 -16.90 11.78 27.52
N LEU A 267 -16.60 13.07 27.72
CA LEU A 267 -15.34 13.51 28.30
C LEU A 267 -15.16 12.92 29.71
N PRO A 268 -14.12 12.09 29.96
CA PRO A 268 -13.81 11.64 31.29
C PRO A 268 -13.50 12.83 32.22
N GLU A 269 -14.09 12.81 33.41
CA GLU A 269 -13.96 13.91 34.37
C GLU A 269 -12.48 14.18 34.71
N GLY A 270 -12.07 15.45 34.66
CA GLY A 270 -10.72 15.88 35.02
C GLY A 270 -9.62 15.58 33.98
N LYS A 271 -9.95 15.05 32.80
CA LYS A 271 -8.98 14.83 31.71
C LYS A 271 -8.89 16.04 30.78
N LYS A 272 -7.68 16.31 30.29
CA LYS A 272 -7.46 17.28 29.19
C LYS A 272 -7.80 16.62 27.85
N VAL A 273 -8.45 17.38 26.98
CA VAL A 273 -8.77 16.97 25.61
C VAL A 273 -7.88 17.71 24.64
N VAL A 274 -7.30 16.98 23.69
CA VAL A 274 -6.62 17.53 22.53
C VAL A 274 -7.47 17.21 21.30
N GLU A 275 -7.96 18.24 20.65
CA GLU A 275 -8.74 18.12 19.41
C GLU A 275 -7.78 18.02 18.23
N LEU A 276 -7.79 16.87 17.56
CA LEU A 276 -7.03 16.60 16.34
C LEU A 276 -7.95 16.70 15.14
N ASN A 277 -7.48 17.26 14.02
CA ASN A 277 -8.17 17.23 12.73
C ASN A 277 -9.61 17.76 12.73
N GLN A 278 -9.90 18.84 12.03
CA GLN A 278 -11.23 19.49 12.10
C GLN A 278 -12.01 19.28 10.82
N THR A 279 -13.31 19.00 10.95
CA THR A 279 -14.24 19.04 9.80
C THR A 279 -14.36 20.47 9.27
N SER A 280 -14.49 20.62 7.97
CA SER A 280 -14.62 21.91 7.27
C SER A 280 -15.71 21.84 6.18
N SER A 281 -15.89 22.94 5.45
CA SER A 281 -16.76 23.03 4.27
C SER A 281 -15.96 23.13 2.98
N LEU A 282 -16.60 22.85 1.84
CA LEU A 282 -15.99 23.01 0.52
C LEU A 282 -15.57 24.47 0.28
N GLU A 283 -16.40 25.42 0.71
CA GLU A 283 -16.12 26.86 0.61
C GLU A 283 -14.85 27.27 1.35
N GLU A 284 -14.57 26.71 2.54
CA GLU A 284 -13.36 27.04 3.29
C GLU A 284 -12.11 26.41 2.65
N VAL A 285 -12.20 25.16 2.17
CA VAL A 285 -11.04 24.51 1.53
C VAL A 285 -10.73 25.09 0.16
N GLN A 286 -11.72 25.59 -0.58
CA GLN A 286 -11.52 26.31 -1.86
C GLN A 286 -10.64 27.55 -1.73
N LYS A 287 -10.57 28.17 -0.54
CA LYS A 287 -9.68 29.31 -0.28
C LYS A 287 -8.20 28.91 -0.24
N ILE A 288 -7.92 27.63 0.04
CA ILE A 288 -6.58 27.04 0.11
C ILE A 288 -6.27 26.32 -1.22
N TRP A 289 -7.23 25.54 -1.71
CA TRP A 289 -7.14 24.74 -2.93
C TRP A 289 -8.35 24.97 -3.83
N PRO A 290 -8.31 25.96 -4.75
CA PRO A 290 -9.43 26.28 -5.63
C PRO A 290 -9.93 25.10 -6.47
N GLU A 291 -9.02 24.22 -6.91
CA GLU A 291 -9.32 23.05 -7.74
C GLU A 291 -10.02 21.91 -6.96
N SER A 292 -10.20 22.05 -5.65
CA SER A 292 -10.99 21.10 -4.85
C SER A 292 -12.42 20.92 -5.36
N GLU A 293 -13.05 21.96 -5.93
CA GLU A 293 -14.38 21.85 -6.54
C GLU A 293 -14.39 20.87 -7.70
N LYS A 294 -13.34 20.94 -8.54
CA LYS A 294 -13.18 20.10 -9.71
C LYS A 294 -13.02 18.63 -9.33
N ALA A 295 -12.29 18.34 -8.25
CA ALA A 295 -12.23 16.98 -7.69
C ALA A 295 -13.63 16.47 -7.28
N VAL A 296 -14.39 17.29 -6.56
CA VAL A 296 -15.73 16.94 -6.08
C VAL A 296 -16.70 16.73 -7.24
N GLU A 297 -16.68 17.60 -8.24
CA GLU A 297 -17.51 17.48 -9.45
C GLU A 297 -17.19 16.19 -10.23
N PHE A 298 -15.91 15.87 -10.41
CA PHE A 298 -15.49 14.67 -11.16
C PHE A 298 -15.93 13.35 -10.51
N LEU A 299 -15.96 13.34 -9.17
CA LEU A 299 -16.33 12.17 -8.37
C LEU A 299 -17.82 12.13 -8.05
N SER A 300 -18.55 13.23 -8.26
CA SER A 300 -19.99 13.30 -8.09
C SER A 300 -20.70 12.24 -8.92
N GLY A 301 -21.56 11.45 -8.27
CA GLY A 301 -22.27 10.32 -8.88
C GLY A 301 -21.44 9.04 -9.05
N LYS A 302 -20.13 9.07 -8.79
CA LYS A 302 -19.27 7.87 -8.69
C LYS A 302 -19.02 7.45 -7.25
N MET A 303 -18.84 8.43 -6.36
CA MET A 303 -18.63 8.22 -4.92
C MET A 303 -19.30 9.34 -4.12
N GLU A 304 -19.61 9.06 -2.85
CA GLU A 304 -20.16 10.05 -1.92
C GLU A 304 -19.03 10.82 -1.24
N LEU A 305 -19.03 12.16 -1.35
CA LEU A 305 -18.16 13.00 -0.53
C LEU A 305 -18.68 12.98 0.91
N ARG A 306 -18.02 12.19 1.77
CA ARG A 306 -18.45 11.98 3.16
C ARG A 306 -17.94 13.07 4.10
N LYS A 307 -16.68 13.49 3.94
CA LYS A 307 -16.06 14.51 4.80
C LYS A 307 -15.09 15.41 4.07
N ILE A 308 -14.99 16.63 4.56
CA ILE A 308 -13.96 17.60 4.22
C ILE A 308 -13.28 17.99 5.52
N GLY A 309 -11.95 18.05 5.54
CA GLY A 309 -11.21 18.29 6.76
C GLY A 309 -9.98 19.16 6.58
N LEU A 310 -9.68 19.93 7.63
CA LEU A 310 -8.42 20.64 7.83
C LEU A 310 -7.56 19.85 8.81
N LEU A 311 -6.33 19.59 8.42
CA LEU A 311 -5.39 18.78 9.16
C LEU A 311 -4.44 19.71 9.94
N LYS A 312 -4.22 19.42 11.22
CA LYS A 312 -3.39 20.27 12.11
C LYS A 312 -2.11 19.54 12.49
N GLY A 313 -0.97 20.12 12.15
CA GLY A 313 0.34 19.51 12.42
C GLY A 313 0.57 18.22 11.64
N ASP A 314 -0.01 18.14 10.44
CA ASP A 314 0.04 17.00 9.52
C ASP A 314 0.90 17.34 8.30
N LEU A 315 1.20 16.34 7.47
CA LEU A 315 1.96 16.53 6.23
C LEU A 315 1.17 17.32 5.18
N PHE A 316 -0.16 17.24 5.26
CA PHE A 316 -1.08 17.95 4.38
C PHE A 316 -1.88 18.96 5.17
N GLU A 317 -2.41 19.96 4.48
CA GLU A 317 -3.23 21.00 5.10
C GLU A 317 -4.71 20.59 5.17
N LEU A 318 -5.16 19.77 4.21
CA LEU A 318 -6.56 19.36 4.11
C LEU A 318 -6.73 17.98 3.48
N VAL A 319 -7.94 17.44 3.63
CA VAL A 319 -8.38 16.18 3.01
C VAL A 319 -9.85 16.24 2.57
N LEU A 320 -10.14 15.69 1.40
CA LEU A 320 -11.48 15.35 0.91
C LEU A 320 -11.65 13.83 0.99
N ARG A 321 -12.64 13.35 1.73
CA ARG A 321 -12.85 11.92 1.99
C ARG A 321 -14.10 11.43 1.27
N PHE A 322 -13.93 10.54 0.31
CA PHE A 322 -14.99 9.93 -0.46
C PHE A 322 -15.19 8.47 -0.08
N ARG A 323 -16.44 8.02 -0.05
CA ARG A 323 -16.81 6.63 0.28
C ARG A 323 -17.75 6.07 -0.78
N GLY A 324 -17.63 4.79 -1.03
CA GLY A 324 -18.59 4.01 -1.83
C GLY A 324 -19.50 3.16 -0.95
N GLU A 325 -20.11 2.15 -1.55
CA GLU A 325 -21.13 1.32 -0.89
C GLU A 325 -20.53 0.39 0.18
N LYS A 326 -19.29 -0.08 -0.04
CA LYS A 326 -18.58 -0.99 0.87
C LYS A 326 -17.65 -0.20 1.79
N GLU A 327 -17.38 -0.71 3.00
CA GLU A 327 -16.49 -0.05 3.96
C GLU A 327 -15.05 0.09 3.47
N ASN A 328 -14.56 -0.84 2.66
CA ASN A 328 -13.25 -0.74 2.01
C ASN A 328 -13.27 0.04 0.70
N ASP A 329 -14.44 0.49 0.22
CA ASP A 329 -14.53 1.32 -0.98
C ASP A 329 -14.35 2.79 -0.57
N PHE A 330 -13.11 3.25 -0.65
CA PHE A 330 -12.74 4.61 -0.27
C PHE A 330 -11.79 5.26 -1.26
N LEU A 331 -11.83 6.60 -1.26
CA LEU A 331 -10.88 7.46 -1.94
C LEU A 331 -10.72 8.74 -1.13
N ASP A 332 -9.50 9.01 -0.66
CA ASP A 332 -9.18 10.23 0.09
C ASP A 332 -8.18 11.06 -0.73
N ILE A 333 -8.48 12.34 -0.92
CA ILE A 333 -7.63 13.30 -1.64
C ILE A 333 -7.08 14.31 -0.63
N TYR A 334 -5.78 14.34 -0.49
CA TYR A 334 -5.04 15.27 0.34
C TYR A 334 -4.44 16.40 -0.50
N TYR A 335 -4.27 17.56 0.12
CA TYR A 335 -3.61 18.70 -0.51
C TYR A 335 -2.71 19.45 0.48
N SER A 336 -1.58 19.94 -0.03
CA SER A 336 -0.65 20.84 0.68
C SER A 336 -0.16 21.95 -0.26
N THR A 337 0.01 23.18 0.25
CA THR A 337 0.66 24.26 -0.52
C THR A 337 2.19 24.21 -0.41
N SER A 338 2.71 23.37 0.49
CA SER A 338 4.14 23.21 0.74
C SER A 338 4.55 21.77 0.36
N PRO A 339 4.95 21.51 -0.89
CA PRO A 339 5.32 20.18 -1.37
C PRO A 339 6.63 19.64 -0.74
N GLU A 340 7.33 20.44 0.05
CA GLU A 340 8.57 20.06 0.72
C GLU A 340 8.31 19.12 1.91
N ASN A 341 8.44 17.80 1.66
CA ASN A 341 8.49 16.64 2.60
C ASN A 341 7.29 15.67 2.56
N ILE A 342 6.83 15.25 1.39
CA ILE A 342 5.72 14.30 1.32
C ILE A 342 6.12 13.00 0.63
N SER A 343 5.69 11.89 1.24
CA SER A 343 6.12 10.50 1.06
C SER A 343 6.37 10.11 -0.40
N HIS A 344 7.64 10.03 -0.78
CA HIS A 344 8.05 9.43 -2.04
C HIS A 344 8.49 7.98 -1.81
N ASN A 345 7.56 7.04 -1.93
CA ASN A 345 7.96 5.67 -2.21
C ASN A 345 8.57 5.63 -3.61
N ALA A 346 9.81 5.15 -3.72
CA ALA A 346 10.63 5.23 -4.93
C ALA A 346 10.19 4.28 -6.07
N THR A 347 9.07 3.58 -5.92
CA THR A 347 8.70 2.38 -6.68
C THR A 347 7.58 2.59 -7.72
N GLY A 348 6.86 3.71 -7.68
CA GLY A 348 5.75 3.99 -8.60
C GLY A 348 6.14 4.41 -10.02
N GLN A 349 5.19 4.34 -10.97
CA GLN A 349 5.33 4.92 -12.31
C GLN A 349 5.37 6.46 -12.19
N VAL A 350 6.25 7.09 -12.94
CA VAL A 350 6.42 8.55 -12.93
C VAL A 350 6.16 9.09 -14.32
N GLY A 351 5.43 10.19 -14.41
CA GLY A 351 5.14 10.88 -15.67
C GLY A 351 5.03 12.39 -15.47
N GLU A 352 5.15 13.14 -16.56
CA GLU A 352 4.90 14.59 -16.55
C GLU A 352 3.40 14.84 -16.56
N LEU A 353 2.93 15.82 -15.78
CA LEU A 353 1.53 16.22 -15.77
C LEU A 353 1.43 17.73 -15.63
N GLY A 354 1.11 18.41 -16.74
CA GLY A 354 1.05 19.86 -16.76
C GLY A 354 2.41 20.49 -16.47
N ASN A 355 2.48 21.29 -15.42
CA ASN A 355 3.70 21.91 -14.90
C ASN A 355 4.34 21.13 -13.74
N GLY A 356 3.87 19.91 -13.47
CA GLY A 356 4.30 19.11 -12.34
C GLY A 356 4.63 17.67 -12.72
N VAL A 357 4.89 16.87 -11.69
CA VAL A 357 5.24 15.46 -11.81
C VAL A 357 4.14 14.62 -11.18
N ALA A 358 3.61 13.66 -11.94
CA ALA A 358 2.69 12.66 -11.44
C ALA A 358 3.43 11.37 -11.06
N ARG A 359 3.02 10.75 -9.96
CA ARG A 359 3.52 9.45 -9.49
C ARG A 359 2.35 8.54 -9.17
N LEU A 360 2.37 7.31 -9.68
CA LEU A 360 1.34 6.31 -9.50
C LEU A 360 1.95 5.05 -8.87
N GLU A 361 1.44 4.62 -7.72
CA GLU A 361 1.92 3.42 -7.04
C GLU A 361 0.75 2.48 -6.73
N GLU A 362 0.91 1.22 -7.13
CA GLU A 362 -0.02 0.15 -6.79
C GLU A 362 0.41 -0.55 -5.51
N ASN A 363 -0.57 -0.99 -4.71
CA ASN A 363 -0.34 -1.83 -3.53
C ASN A 363 0.60 -1.23 -2.47
N ALA A 364 0.56 0.09 -2.29
CA ALA A 364 1.29 0.75 -1.22
C ALA A 364 0.75 0.27 0.15
N ARG A 365 1.65 -0.20 1.02
CA ARG A 365 1.30 -0.74 2.33
C ARG A 365 1.37 0.34 3.41
N ASN A 366 0.40 0.34 4.33
CA ASN A 366 0.39 1.18 5.54
C ASN A 366 0.57 2.68 5.28
N VAL A 367 -0.07 3.22 4.24
CA VAL A 367 0.03 4.64 3.88
C VAL A 367 -0.38 5.51 5.09
N PHE A 368 0.55 6.35 5.54
CA PHE A 368 0.45 7.21 6.75
C PHE A 368 0.05 6.51 8.06
N GLU A 369 0.16 5.19 8.14
CA GLU A 369 -0.39 4.41 9.26
C GLU A 369 -1.90 4.67 9.52
N ARG A 370 -2.62 5.14 8.49
CA ARG A 370 -4.06 5.48 8.56
C ARG A 370 -4.93 4.51 7.79
N TYR A 371 -4.40 3.95 6.71
CA TYR A 371 -5.13 3.09 5.78
C TYR A 371 -4.88 1.62 6.09
N MET A 372 -5.95 0.83 6.07
CA MET A 372 -5.87 -0.60 6.34
C MET A 372 -5.40 -1.34 5.09
N GLY A 373 -4.37 -2.17 5.22
CA GLY A 373 -3.93 -3.07 4.15
C GLY A 373 -3.14 -2.37 3.04
N GLU A 374 -3.31 -2.88 1.82
CA GLU A 374 -2.73 -2.34 0.60
C GLU A 374 -3.67 -1.27 0.02
N SER A 375 -3.10 -0.21 -0.54
CA SER A 375 -3.86 0.87 -1.18
C SER A 375 -3.11 1.39 -2.39
N ASN A 376 -3.85 1.79 -3.41
CA ASN A 376 -3.28 2.49 -4.55
C ASN A 376 -3.11 3.96 -4.20
N THR A 377 -2.00 4.55 -4.64
CA THR A 377 -1.71 5.96 -4.41
C THR A 377 -1.37 6.67 -5.70
N ALA A 378 -1.76 7.94 -5.77
CA ALA A 378 -1.43 8.81 -6.88
C ALA A 378 -1.09 10.21 -6.36
N CYS A 379 0.04 10.73 -6.80
CA CYS A 379 0.56 12.03 -6.38
C CYS A 379 0.73 12.91 -7.61
N TRP A 380 0.39 14.19 -7.50
CA TRP A 380 0.76 15.22 -8.46
C TRP A 380 1.36 16.40 -7.70
N SER A 381 2.67 16.58 -7.87
CA SER A 381 3.44 17.66 -7.22
C SER A 381 3.80 18.72 -8.27
N CYS A 382 3.52 19.99 -7.96
CA CYS A 382 3.99 21.16 -8.70
C CYS A 382 4.65 22.17 -7.74
N GLU A 383 5.20 23.27 -8.25
CA GLU A 383 5.84 24.31 -7.41
C GLU A 383 4.87 24.93 -6.39
N ASP A 384 3.58 25.02 -6.74
CA ASP A 384 2.57 25.74 -5.96
C ASP A 384 1.73 24.83 -5.04
N GLY A 385 1.97 23.50 -5.07
CA GLY A 385 1.27 22.57 -4.20
C GLY A 385 1.41 21.10 -4.61
N GLU A 386 0.83 20.24 -3.78
CA GLU A 386 0.80 18.80 -4.02
C GLU A 386 -0.59 18.22 -3.74
N VAL A 387 -1.09 17.43 -4.69
CA VAL A 387 -2.26 16.57 -4.53
C VAL A 387 -1.80 15.14 -4.29
N PHE A 388 -2.30 14.50 -3.24
CA PHE A 388 -2.02 13.09 -2.95
C PHE A 388 -3.31 12.31 -2.73
N ILE A 389 -3.49 11.24 -3.47
CA ILE A 389 -4.69 10.40 -3.45
C ILE A 389 -4.31 9.05 -2.85
N VAL A 390 -5.12 8.56 -1.90
CA VAL A 390 -5.06 7.19 -1.41
C VAL A 390 -6.41 6.53 -1.61
N SER A 391 -6.43 5.33 -2.18
CA SER A 391 -7.69 4.68 -2.50
C SER A 391 -7.57 3.16 -2.63
N SER A 392 -8.70 2.50 -2.37
CA SER A 392 -8.98 1.11 -2.77
C SER A 392 -9.25 0.92 -4.27
N ARG A 393 -9.38 2.01 -5.04
CA ARG A 393 -9.75 1.98 -6.46
C ARG A 393 -8.55 1.69 -7.37
N GLU A 394 -8.84 1.22 -8.58
CA GLU A 394 -7.82 0.90 -9.59
C GLU A 394 -6.93 2.10 -9.91
N ILE A 395 -5.63 1.87 -10.12
CA ILE A 395 -4.66 2.94 -10.35
C ILE A 395 -5.02 3.83 -11.56
N VAL A 396 -5.67 3.25 -12.57
CA VAL A 396 -6.14 3.98 -13.76
C VAL A 396 -7.20 5.02 -13.39
N GLN A 397 -8.07 4.73 -12.41
CA GLN A 397 -9.08 5.68 -11.95
C GLN A 397 -8.42 6.85 -11.19
N LEU A 398 -7.34 6.58 -10.46
CA LEU A 398 -6.58 7.61 -9.76
C LEU A 398 -5.83 8.51 -10.75
N GLN A 399 -5.23 7.93 -11.79
CA GLN A 399 -4.67 8.66 -12.91
C GLN A 399 -5.70 9.60 -13.54
N GLU A 400 -6.91 9.11 -13.86
CA GLU A 400 -7.96 9.93 -14.47
C GLU A 400 -8.34 11.13 -13.60
N ILE A 401 -8.29 11.01 -12.27
CA ILE A 401 -8.55 12.13 -11.35
C ILE A 401 -7.44 13.18 -11.46
N LEU A 402 -6.17 12.77 -11.42
CA LEU A 402 -5.04 13.70 -11.57
C LEU A 402 -5.08 14.40 -12.93
N GLU A 403 -5.31 13.65 -14.00
CA GLU A 403 -5.42 14.20 -15.36
C GLU A 403 -6.60 15.17 -15.49
N HIS A 404 -7.73 14.83 -14.88
CA HIS A 404 -8.88 15.72 -14.84
C HIS A 404 -8.52 17.00 -14.10
N LEU A 405 -7.94 16.92 -12.90
CA LEU A 405 -7.53 18.08 -12.11
C LEU A 405 -6.58 19.01 -12.88
N ALA A 406 -5.58 18.44 -13.55
CA ALA A 406 -4.58 19.16 -14.31
C ALA A 406 -5.03 19.67 -15.69
N ASP A 407 -6.21 19.27 -16.18
CA ASP A 407 -6.64 19.45 -17.58
C ASP A 407 -5.59 18.99 -18.60
N ASN A 408 -4.84 17.93 -18.25
CA ASN A 408 -3.76 17.40 -19.08
C ASN A 408 -3.65 15.88 -18.89
N LYS A 409 -3.04 15.19 -19.86
CA LYS A 409 -2.73 13.76 -19.73
C LYS A 409 -1.39 13.55 -19.05
N ILE A 410 -1.26 12.47 -18.29
CA ILE A 410 0.05 12.08 -17.79
C ILE A 410 0.86 11.57 -18.98
N ASP A 411 1.99 12.22 -19.21
CA ASP A 411 2.96 11.75 -20.18
C ASP A 411 3.95 10.81 -19.49
N PHE A 412 3.68 9.50 -19.64
CA PHE A 412 4.64 8.46 -19.25
C PHE A 412 5.75 8.29 -20.30
N GLU A 413 5.66 8.94 -21.47
CA GLU A 413 6.78 9.12 -22.41
C GLU A 413 7.76 10.20 -21.93
N ILE A 414 7.92 10.34 -20.62
CA ILE A 414 9.28 10.39 -20.09
C ILE A 414 9.96 9.09 -20.55
N SER A 415 10.51 9.08 -21.77
CA SER A 415 11.78 8.38 -21.99
C SER A 415 12.62 8.78 -20.79
N PRO A 416 13.00 7.86 -19.87
CA PRO A 416 13.84 8.26 -18.77
C PRO A 416 14.98 9.00 -19.43
N ALA A 417 15.14 10.29 -19.11
CA ALA A 417 16.48 10.81 -19.12
C ALA A 417 17.20 9.81 -18.22
N LYS A 418 17.97 8.91 -18.85
CA LYS A 418 18.81 8.00 -18.12
C LYS A 418 19.83 8.91 -17.49
N ASP A 419 19.49 9.42 -16.32
CA ASP A 419 20.39 10.24 -15.57
C ASP A 419 21.51 9.30 -15.18
N LYS A 420 22.70 9.66 -15.63
CA LYS A 420 23.90 8.88 -15.41
C LYS A 420 24.54 9.46 -14.18
N ALA A 421 24.47 8.74 -13.08
CA ALA A 421 25.34 9.02 -11.96
C ALA A 421 26.59 8.14 -12.03
N THR A 422 27.70 8.69 -11.57
CA THR A 422 28.96 7.98 -11.50
C THR A 422 29.18 7.53 -10.07
N LEU A 423 29.27 6.22 -9.84
CA LEU A 423 29.68 5.67 -8.56
C LEU A 423 31.15 5.31 -8.62
N TYR A 424 31.90 5.65 -7.58
CA TYR A 424 33.34 5.41 -7.55
C TYR A 424 33.64 4.19 -6.67
N PHE A 425 34.22 3.14 -7.26
CA PHE A 425 34.62 1.90 -6.57
C PHE A 425 36.13 1.69 -6.63
N MET A 426 36.65 0.69 -5.92
CA MET A 426 38.07 0.37 -6.00
C MET A 426 38.37 -0.39 -7.30
N GLU A 427 39.33 0.10 -8.07
CA GLU A 427 39.96 -0.61 -9.17
C GLU A 427 41.33 -1.13 -8.71
N VAL A 428 41.55 -2.43 -8.88
CA VAL A 428 42.82 -3.08 -8.54
C VAL A 428 43.63 -3.22 -9.83
N THR A 429 44.76 -2.53 -9.91
CA THR A 429 45.73 -2.68 -11.00
C THR A 429 46.94 -3.48 -10.54
N ASP A 430 47.80 -3.92 -11.47
CA ASP A 430 49.01 -4.69 -11.16
C ASP A 430 49.97 -3.98 -10.19
N THR A 431 49.83 -2.66 -9.98
CA THR A 431 50.77 -1.86 -9.20
C THR A 431 50.15 -0.92 -8.15
N GLN A 432 48.84 -0.64 -8.19
CA GLN A 432 48.19 0.39 -7.35
C GLN A 432 46.69 0.11 -7.13
N PHE A 433 46.15 0.61 -6.01
CA PHE A 433 44.71 0.73 -5.78
C PHE A 433 44.23 2.12 -6.22
N LYS A 434 43.25 2.17 -7.12
CA LYS A 434 42.70 3.43 -7.66
C LYS A 434 41.18 3.46 -7.54
N LEU A 435 40.60 4.63 -7.81
CA LEU A 435 39.16 4.76 -7.99
C LEU A 435 38.80 4.48 -9.45
N GLY A 436 37.92 3.52 -9.66
CA GLY A 436 37.27 3.26 -10.93
C GLY A 436 35.86 3.82 -10.92
N ALA A 437 35.48 4.48 -12.01
CA ALA A 437 34.16 5.07 -12.19
C ALA A 437 33.21 4.09 -12.86
N GLU A 438 32.12 3.72 -12.18
CA GLU A 438 31.01 2.95 -12.74
C GLU A 438 29.85 3.91 -13.04
N LYS A 439 29.51 4.05 -14.32
CA LYS A 439 28.33 4.85 -14.71
C LYS A 439 27.09 3.98 -14.57
N ARG A 440 26.17 4.40 -13.71
CA ARG A 440 24.87 3.76 -13.57
C ARG A 440 23.81 4.60 -14.22
N GLU A 441 22.92 3.92 -14.91
CA GLU A 441 21.71 4.52 -15.44
C GLU A 441 20.62 4.37 -14.39
N PHE A 442 20.04 5.50 -14.03
CA PHE A 442 18.91 5.56 -13.12
C PHE A 442 17.65 5.96 -13.88
N THR A 443 16.51 5.52 -13.37
CA THR A 443 15.20 5.91 -13.90
C THR A 443 14.91 7.40 -13.66
N ARG A 444 15.56 8.00 -12.65
CA ARG A 444 15.57 9.43 -12.28
C ARG A 444 16.92 9.78 -11.64
N GLN A 445 17.34 11.03 -11.64
CA GLN A 445 18.52 11.47 -10.87
C GLN A 445 18.40 11.02 -9.41
N PRO A 446 19.32 10.17 -8.91
CA PRO A 446 19.31 9.75 -7.51
C PRO A 446 19.71 10.94 -6.62
N ASP A 447 19.03 11.09 -5.49
CA ASP A 447 19.45 12.00 -4.42
C ASP A 447 20.69 11.47 -3.70
N ALA A 448 21.24 12.26 -2.79
CA ALA A 448 22.45 11.93 -2.05
C ALA A 448 22.34 10.60 -1.28
N GLU A 449 21.18 10.35 -0.68
CA GLU A 449 20.91 9.09 0.03
C GLU A 449 20.86 7.91 -0.95
N GLY A 450 20.12 8.04 -2.06
CA GLY A 450 20.03 7.02 -3.09
C GLY A 450 21.39 6.65 -3.69
N LEU A 451 22.27 7.62 -3.90
CA LEU A 451 23.64 7.39 -4.36
C LEU A 451 24.47 6.57 -3.38
N ILE A 452 24.39 6.87 -2.08
CA ILE A 452 25.10 6.10 -1.06
C ILE A 452 24.53 4.70 -0.92
N GLN A 453 23.20 4.53 -0.95
CA GLN A 453 22.57 3.21 -0.92
C GLN A 453 23.02 2.35 -2.10
N GLU A 454 23.15 2.93 -3.29
CA GLU A 454 23.66 2.24 -4.48
C GLU A 454 25.17 1.95 -4.41
N LEU A 455 25.95 2.83 -3.80
CA LEU A 455 27.36 2.60 -3.50
C LEU A 455 27.54 1.42 -2.52
N LEU A 456 26.70 1.33 -1.48
CA LEU A 456 26.70 0.24 -0.50
C LEU A 456 26.33 -1.13 -1.10
N LYS A 457 25.56 -1.17 -2.21
CA LYS A 457 25.29 -2.40 -2.96
C LYS A 457 26.54 -2.98 -3.65
N GLY A 458 27.60 -2.18 -3.82
CA GLY A 458 28.84 -2.58 -4.47
C GLY A 458 28.78 -2.51 -6.00
N PRO A 459 29.91 -2.74 -6.70
CA PRO A 459 30.00 -2.59 -8.15
C PRO A 459 29.25 -3.69 -8.91
N ARG A 460 28.76 -3.37 -10.11
CA ARG A 460 28.14 -4.30 -11.06
C ARG A 460 29.13 -4.77 -12.13
N GLU A 461 30.18 -3.99 -12.39
CA GLU A 461 31.23 -4.33 -13.35
C GLU A 461 32.28 -5.26 -12.73
N GLY A 462 32.63 -6.34 -13.43
CA GLY A 462 33.50 -7.40 -12.88
C GLY A 462 34.95 -6.99 -12.59
N ALA A 463 35.41 -5.86 -13.14
CA ALA A 463 36.76 -5.32 -12.91
C ALA A 463 36.87 -4.49 -11.61
N LEU A 464 35.75 -3.97 -11.11
CA LEU A 464 35.71 -3.13 -9.92
C LEU A 464 35.48 -3.98 -8.66
N LYS A 465 35.96 -3.48 -7.52
CA LYS A 465 35.86 -4.13 -6.21
C LYS A 465 35.17 -3.23 -5.21
N ARG A 466 34.36 -3.85 -4.36
CA ARG A 466 33.76 -3.23 -3.18
C ARG A 466 34.88 -2.75 -2.25
N ILE A 467 34.81 -1.50 -1.82
CA ILE A 467 35.73 -0.88 -0.86
C ILE A 467 35.07 -0.58 0.49
N ILE A 468 33.75 -0.40 0.52
CA ILE A 468 33.01 -0.24 1.77
C ILE A 468 32.73 -1.65 2.34
N PRO A 469 33.08 -1.93 3.61
CA PRO A 469 32.84 -3.24 4.22
C PRO A 469 31.40 -3.72 4.05
N GLU A 470 31.24 -5.01 3.73
CA GLU A 470 29.92 -5.64 3.65
C GLU A 470 29.22 -5.61 5.01
N GLY A 471 27.93 -5.28 5.03
CA GLY A 471 27.18 -5.05 6.27
C GLY A 471 27.17 -3.59 6.76
N THR A 472 27.97 -2.70 6.17
CA THR A 472 27.88 -1.25 6.44
C THR A 472 26.50 -0.71 6.08
N ARG A 473 25.84 -0.05 7.04
CA ARG A 473 24.52 0.58 6.87
C ARG A 473 24.65 2.10 6.89
N LEU A 474 23.82 2.77 6.09
CA LEU A 474 23.59 4.20 6.22
C LEU A 474 22.59 4.42 7.38
N LEU A 475 22.99 5.18 8.39
CA LEU A 475 22.16 5.53 9.55
C LEU A 475 21.38 6.83 9.32
N GLY A 476 21.92 7.73 8.50
CA GLY A 476 21.23 8.95 8.09
C GLY A 476 22.10 9.82 7.19
N LEU A 477 21.45 10.68 6.41
CA LEU A 477 22.11 11.68 5.58
C LEU A 477 21.33 12.99 5.68
N ARG A 478 22.03 14.10 5.91
CA ARG A 478 21.44 15.45 5.87
C ARG A 478 22.37 16.41 5.15
N ILE A 479 21.80 17.38 4.44
CA ILE A 479 22.55 18.41 3.73
C ILE A 479 22.29 19.75 4.40
N GLU A 480 23.35 20.43 4.84
CA GLU A 480 23.26 21.77 5.43
C GLU A 480 24.31 22.68 4.80
N LYS A 481 23.85 23.77 4.17
CA LYS A 481 24.72 24.82 3.59
C LYS A 481 25.81 24.24 2.67
N GLY A 482 25.45 23.31 1.79
CA GLY A 482 26.37 22.67 0.85
C GLY A 482 27.22 21.54 1.44
N VAL A 483 27.05 21.18 2.71
CA VAL A 483 27.78 20.07 3.35
C VAL A 483 26.84 18.89 3.59
N ALA A 484 27.16 17.74 3.00
CA ALA A 484 26.48 16.48 3.27
C ALA A 484 27.09 15.78 4.49
N PHE A 485 26.31 15.65 5.56
CA PHE A 485 26.66 14.88 6.75
C PHE A 485 26.13 13.46 6.57
N VAL A 486 27.03 12.49 6.43
CA VAL A 486 26.71 11.10 6.11
C VAL A 486 27.11 10.21 7.28
N ASP A 487 26.12 9.63 7.95
CA ASP A 487 26.32 8.81 9.15
C ASP A 487 26.23 7.33 8.81
N PHE A 488 27.30 6.59 9.08
CA PHE A 488 27.40 5.16 8.81
C PHE A 488 27.42 4.34 10.12
N SER A 489 27.03 3.07 10.01
CA SER A 489 27.23 2.12 11.10
C SER A 489 28.71 1.86 11.37
N GLN A 490 29.01 1.39 12.58
CA GLN A 490 30.37 1.05 13.00
C GLN A 490 31.11 0.09 12.04
N ASP A 491 30.38 -0.72 11.27
CA ASP A 491 30.93 -1.67 10.30
C ASP A 491 31.84 -1.02 9.24
N ILE A 492 31.66 0.27 8.95
CA ILE A 492 32.50 0.99 7.99
C ILE A 492 33.99 1.02 8.40
N THR A 493 34.26 0.89 9.70
CA THR A 493 35.62 0.85 10.26
C THR A 493 36.15 -0.57 10.44
N ALA A 494 35.40 -1.61 10.07
CA ALA A 494 35.73 -2.99 10.39
C ALA A 494 36.88 -3.58 9.55
N ALA A 495 37.23 -2.94 8.43
CA ALA A 495 38.29 -3.41 7.56
C ALA A 495 39.65 -2.81 7.91
N ASN A 496 40.68 -3.66 7.92
CA ASN A 496 42.06 -3.25 8.21
C ASN A 496 42.71 -2.65 6.95
N TYR A 497 42.42 -1.37 6.70
CA TYR A 497 42.93 -0.63 5.55
C TYR A 497 44.26 0.04 5.86
N GLY A 498 45.24 -0.13 4.97
CA GLY A 498 46.42 0.73 4.94
C GLY A 498 46.06 2.11 4.37
N ALA A 499 46.98 3.07 4.50
CA ALA A 499 46.76 4.47 4.10
C ALA A 499 46.23 4.66 2.67
N GLU A 500 46.72 3.86 1.72
CA GLU A 500 46.27 3.91 0.32
C GLU A 500 44.81 3.47 0.18
N THR A 501 44.44 2.35 0.81
CA THR A 501 43.10 1.78 0.73
C THR A 501 42.07 2.60 1.51
N GLU A 502 42.45 3.18 2.65
CA GLU A 502 41.60 4.11 3.41
C GLU A 502 41.32 5.38 2.60
N SER A 503 42.31 5.89 1.87
CA SER A 503 42.13 7.01 0.96
C SER A 503 41.17 6.69 -0.19
N VAL A 504 41.24 5.48 -0.75
CA VAL A 504 40.28 5.02 -1.78
C VAL A 504 38.87 4.92 -1.20
N LEU A 505 38.69 4.43 0.02
CA LEU A 505 37.37 4.37 0.67
C LEU A 505 36.77 5.76 0.86
N VAL A 506 37.54 6.68 1.45
CA VAL A 506 37.07 8.04 1.72
C VAL A 506 36.69 8.74 0.42
N ASN A 507 37.57 8.69 -0.59
CA ASN A 507 37.31 9.34 -1.89
C ASN A 507 36.19 8.67 -2.68
N SER A 508 35.93 7.37 -2.50
CA SER A 508 34.78 6.67 -3.08
C SER A 508 33.46 7.30 -2.65
N ILE A 509 33.34 7.66 -1.37
CA ILE A 509 32.17 8.32 -0.80
C ILE A 509 32.11 9.79 -1.24
N VAL A 510 33.22 10.52 -1.07
CA VAL A 510 33.29 11.96 -1.37
C VAL A 510 32.94 12.23 -2.84
N LEU A 511 33.63 11.59 -3.78
CA LEU A 511 33.41 11.82 -5.22
C LEU A 511 32.04 11.35 -5.71
N THR A 512 31.46 10.35 -5.04
CA THR A 512 30.10 9.90 -5.34
C THR A 512 29.07 10.95 -4.92
N LEU A 513 29.32 11.75 -3.89
CA LEU A 513 28.36 12.76 -3.44
C LEU A 513 28.61 14.14 -4.03
N THR A 514 29.87 14.56 -4.19
CA THR A 514 30.21 15.88 -4.75
C THR A 514 29.93 16.00 -6.25
N GLN A 515 29.38 14.96 -6.87
CA GLN A 515 28.80 15.05 -8.22
C GLN A 515 27.43 15.77 -8.24
N LEU A 516 26.77 15.86 -7.09
CA LEU A 516 25.53 16.60 -6.93
C LEU A 516 25.84 18.09 -6.75
N GLU A 517 25.22 18.96 -7.55
CA GLU A 517 25.54 20.40 -7.59
C GLU A 517 25.30 21.08 -6.24
N GLU A 518 24.39 20.56 -5.43
CA GLU A 518 24.06 21.03 -4.09
C GLU A 518 25.05 20.58 -2.99
N ILE A 519 26.01 19.71 -3.29
CA ILE A 519 27.01 19.18 -2.34
C ILE A 519 28.41 19.68 -2.69
N GLU A 520 28.88 20.67 -1.93
CA GLU A 520 30.25 21.19 -2.03
C GLU A 520 31.26 20.37 -1.21
N ALA A 521 30.80 19.72 -0.13
CA ALA A 521 31.65 18.94 0.75
C ALA A 521 30.90 17.80 1.46
N VAL A 522 31.64 16.79 1.93
CA VAL A 522 31.10 15.63 2.66
C VAL A 522 31.76 15.50 4.02
N GLN A 523 30.96 15.44 5.08
CA GLN A 523 31.39 15.08 6.42
C GLN A 523 30.96 13.64 6.73
N ILE A 524 31.94 12.74 6.85
CA ILE A 524 31.70 11.34 7.24
C ILE A 524 31.55 11.26 8.76
N MET A 525 30.53 10.54 9.21
CA MET A 525 30.23 10.26 10.61
C MET A 525 30.07 8.75 10.83
N VAL A 526 30.34 8.30 12.05
CA VAL A 526 30.16 6.90 12.47
C VAL A 526 29.39 6.89 13.78
N GLU A 527 28.25 6.20 13.82
CA GLU A 527 27.37 6.10 14.99
C GLU A 527 27.06 7.49 15.60
N GLY A 528 26.71 8.45 14.74
CA GLY A 528 26.34 9.81 15.12
C GLY A 528 27.52 10.70 15.52
N LYS A 529 28.78 10.27 15.34
CA LYS A 529 29.98 11.01 15.76
C LYS A 529 30.90 11.31 14.58
N ILE A 530 31.47 12.51 14.58
CA ILE A 530 32.61 12.84 13.72
C ILE A 530 33.83 12.08 14.23
N VAL A 531 34.46 11.31 13.36
CA VAL A 531 35.67 10.53 13.65
C VAL A 531 36.90 11.14 12.98
N ASP A 532 38.05 11.06 13.64
CA ASP A 532 39.30 11.61 13.11
C ASP A 532 39.80 10.83 11.90
N THR A 533 39.57 9.51 11.85
CA THR A 533 39.96 8.61 10.76
C THR A 533 39.04 7.39 10.72
N LEU A 534 38.92 6.71 9.57
CA LEU A 534 38.14 5.46 9.46
C LEU A 534 38.98 4.21 9.76
N ALA A 535 40.27 4.24 9.44
CA ALA A 535 41.23 3.14 9.65
C ALA A 535 42.61 3.61 10.14
N GLY A 536 42.77 4.87 10.55
CA GLY A 536 43.95 5.37 11.25
C GLY A 536 44.93 6.21 10.42
N HIS A 537 44.65 6.48 9.13
CA HIS A 537 45.61 7.11 8.23
C HIS A 537 45.08 8.35 7.51
N VAL A 538 43.77 8.43 7.23
CA VAL A 538 43.17 9.56 6.48
C VAL A 538 42.32 10.41 7.42
N PHE A 539 42.63 11.70 7.50
CA PHE A 539 41.91 12.61 8.40
C PHE A 539 40.51 12.93 7.87
N THR A 540 39.47 12.51 8.59
CA THR A 540 38.04 12.72 8.29
C THR A 540 37.34 13.67 9.27
N GLY A 541 38.07 14.26 10.23
CA GLY A 541 37.52 15.13 11.27
C GLY A 541 37.01 16.50 10.80
N LYS A 542 36.98 16.76 9.49
CA LYS A 542 36.41 17.95 8.86
C LYS A 542 35.75 17.58 7.52
N PRO A 543 34.86 18.44 6.97
CA PRO A 543 34.30 18.22 5.65
C PRO A 543 35.38 18.09 4.57
N LEU A 544 35.15 17.16 3.65
CA LEU A 544 36.05 16.74 2.58
C LEU A 544 35.48 17.12 1.21
N HIS A 545 36.35 17.44 0.24
CA HIS A 545 35.98 17.93 -1.10
C HIS A 545 36.45 16.98 -2.20
#